data_AF-A0A1Z9I0C4-F1
#
_entry.id   AF-A0A1Z9I0C4-F1
#
_cell.length_a   1.000
_cell.length_b   1.000
_cell.length_c   1.000
_cell.angle_alpha   90.00
_cell.angle_beta   90.00
_cell.angle_gamma   90.00
#
_symmetry.space_group_name_H-M   'P 1'
#
loop_
_entity.id
_entity.type
_entity.pdbx_description
1 polymer ?
#
loop_
_entity_poly.entity_id
_entity_poly.type
_entity_poly.pdbx_seq_one_letter_code
_entity_poly.pdbx_strand_id
1 'polypeptide(L)'
;MHFFTFAEKDTTLYQDSGSLNAGLDEILEVRKDVSDTGESVNVSRVLIRFDISQISASIGNGTITNPSFFLNLFDAKSTNLATSQSLFAYPVSQSWIMGDGRSYDNPRTTEGASFNFRDGASDGTLWEPSVSASGCTWFSGSGYEASQSFGHNTIDVRMDVTDIMNKWLEGTVANDGFIVKRSGSVGNLNPNSDEGSTTRFGNLSFFSSDTHTKYPPTLETVWDDSRWSTGSLSPLSQTDIEDMVVYMKGLRPEYKENSKIKFRLVGRARFPEATYATTPANLSVKYLPSGSSFYSIKDAETDDVIVPFGTGSRISCDSIGNFFRLDLNGYQPERYYRLEYRIQSGSGVEETDQFFDEGFTFKVTQ
;
A
#
# COMPACT_ATOMS: atom_id res chain seq x y z
N MET A 1 12.99 2.65 -1.57
CA MET A 1 12.04 3.59 -0.98
C MET A 1 10.60 3.09 -1.06
N HIS A 2 9.80 3.43 -0.04
CA HIS A 2 8.33 3.32 -0.05
C HIS A 2 7.75 4.74 -0.03
N PHE A 3 6.69 4.97 -0.80
CA PHE A 3 5.96 6.23 -0.86
C PHE A 3 4.45 5.94 -0.88
N PHE A 4 3.69 6.59 -0.02
CA PHE A 4 2.26 6.33 0.15
C PHE A 4 1.45 7.50 -0.40
N THR A 5 0.48 7.19 -1.27
CA THR A 5 -0.49 8.14 -1.82
C THR A 5 -1.87 7.77 -1.30
N PHE A 6 -2.59 8.73 -0.72
CA PHE A 6 -3.94 8.50 -0.21
C PHE A 6 -5.00 8.71 -1.31
N ALA A 7 -6.15 8.07 -1.16
CA ALA A 7 -7.25 8.24 -2.09
C ALA A 7 -7.73 9.70 -2.15
N GLU A 8 -7.96 10.21 -3.36
CA GLU A 8 -8.58 11.51 -3.64
C GLU A 8 -10.10 11.45 -3.42
N LYS A 9 -10.69 10.32 -3.81
CA LYS A 9 -12.10 10.00 -3.64
C LYS A 9 -12.33 8.50 -3.71
N ASP A 10 -13.35 8.06 -2.99
CA ASP A 10 -13.86 6.70 -3.01
C ASP A 10 -15.38 6.67 -2.79
N THR A 11 -16.02 5.55 -3.11
CA THR A 11 -17.45 5.33 -2.83
C THR A 11 -17.79 3.86 -2.95
N THR A 12 -18.83 3.44 -2.23
CA THR A 12 -19.46 2.12 -2.45
C THR A 12 -20.65 2.25 -3.39
N LEU A 13 -20.75 1.32 -4.35
CA LEU A 13 -21.85 1.21 -5.30
C LEU A 13 -22.74 0.01 -4.90
N TYR A 14 -23.98 0.27 -4.47
CA TYR A 14 -24.90 -0.76 -4.00
C TYR A 14 -25.93 -1.14 -5.07
N GLN A 15 -25.97 -2.41 -5.48
CA GLN A 15 -26.96 -2.90 -6.46
C GLN A 15 -28.40 -2.82 -5.96
N ASP A 16 -28.63 -3.24 -4.71
CA ASP A 16 -29.97 -3.25 -4.09
C ASP A 16 -30.59 -1.84 -4.03
N SER A 17 -29.73 -0.83 -4.03
CA SER A 17 -30.10 0.58 -3.94
C SER A 17 -29.44 1.36 -5.08
N GLY A 18 -29.85 1.06 -6.31
CA GLY A 18 -29.11 1.46 -7.51
C GLY A 18 -28.79 2.95 -7.70
N SER A 19 -29.58 3.85 -7.10
CA SER A 19 -29.36 5.31 -7.13
C SER A 19 -28.80 5.89 -5.83
N LEU A 20 -28.48 5.07 -4.83
CA LEU A 20 -27.87 5.52 -3.57
C LEU A 20 -26.45 5.99 -3.83
N ASN A 21 -26.13 7.20 -3.37
CA ASN A 21 -24.77 7.65 -3.23
C ASN A 21 -24.26 7.39 -1.80
N ALA A 22 -23.01 6.93 -1.70
CA ALA A 22 -22.35 6.60 -0.45
C ALA A 22 -20.91 7.12 -0.46
N GLY A 23 -20.69 8.30 -1.05
CA GLY A 23 -19.38 8.89 -1.19
C GLY A 23 -18.75 9.25 0.15
N LEU A 24 -19.54 9.73 1.12
CA LEU A 24 -19.04 10.13 2.45
C LEU A 24 -19.15 9.04 3.51
N ASP A 25 -19.34 7.78 3.11
CA ASP A 25 -19.30 6.67 4.07
C ASP A 25 -17.88 6.47 4.59
N GLU A 26 -17.74 6.24 5.89
CA GLU A 26 -16.44 5.95 6.53
C GLU A 26 -15.92 4.54 6.20
N ILE A 27 -16.77 3.69 5.64
CA ILE A 27 -16.52 2.28 5.36
C ILE A 27 -16.89 1.98 3.91
N LEU A 28 -15.94 1.39 3.18
CA LEU A 28 -16.11 0.87 1.84
C LEU A 28 -16.48 -0.61 1.92
N GLU A 29 -17.45 -1.03 1.12
CA GLU A 29 -18.00 -2.38 1.28
C GLU A 29 -18.07 -3.14 -0.04
N VAL A 30 -17.52 -4.34 -0.05
CA VAL A 30 -17.69 -5.34 -1.11
C VAL A 30 -18.58 -6.45 -0.55
N ARG A 31 -19.88 -6.30 -0.76
CA ARG A 31 -20.95 -7.18 -0.25
C ARG A 31 -21.40 -8.17 -1.32
N LYS A 32 -21.90 -9.30 -0.82
CA LYS A 32 -22.73 -10.21 -1.61
C LYS A 32 -23.86 -10.73 -0.75
N ASP A 33 -25.05 -10.23 -1.04
CA ASP A 33 -26.27 -10.59 -0.35
C ASP A 33 -27.09 -11.52 -1.24
N VAL A 34 -27.29 -12.75 -0.75
CA VAL A 34 -28.09 -13.77 -1.43
C VAL A 34 -29.31 -14.08 -0.57
N SER A 35 -30.50 -13.88 -1.13
CA SER A 35 -31.77 -14.25 -0.50
C SER A 35 -31.78 -15.71 -0.03
N ASP A 36 -32.66 -16.03 0.93
CA ASP A 36 -32.79 -17.40 1.43
C ASP A 36 -33.23 -18.40 0.36
N THR A 37 -33.97 -17.95 -0.64
CA THR A 37 -34.37 -18.75 -1.80
C THR A 37 -33.29 -18.80 -2.90
N GLY A 38 -32.28 -17.93 -2.84
CA GLY A 38 -31.28 -17.76 -3.89
C GLY A 38 -31.80 -17.07 -5.16
N GLU A 39 -33.01 -16.54 -5.14
CA GLU A 39 -33.67 -15.92 -6.30
C GLU A 39 -33.16 -14.50 -6.57
N SER A 40 -32.74 -13.78 -5.53
CA SER A 40 -32.05 -12.50 -5.64
C SER A 40 -30.61 -12.59 -5.15
N VAL A 41 -29.70 -12.01 -5.95
CA VAL A 41 -28.29 -11.81 -5.65
C VAL A 41 -28.00 -10.32 -5.87
N ASN A 42 -27.66 -9.63 -4.79
CA ASN A 42 -27.25 -8.24 -4.80
C ASN A 42 -25.77 -8.15 -4.44
N VAL A 43 -25.02 -7.35 -5.20
CA VAL A 43 -23.60 -7.09 -4.91
C VAL A 43 -23.36 -5.61 -4.60
N SER A 44 -22.24 -5.34 -3.95
CA SER A 44 -21.66 -4.00 -3.94
C SER A 44 -20.22 -4.03 -4.43
N ARG A 45 -19.78 -2.87 -4.92
CA ARG A 45 -18.44 -2.66 -5.47
C ARG A 45 -17.91 -1.34 -4.98
N VAL A 46 -16.59 -1.22 -4.97
CA VAL A 46 -15.93 -0.03 -4.44
C VAL A 46 -15.21 0.67 -5.58
N LEU A 47 -15.35 2.00 -5.68
CA LEU A 47 -14.53 2.84 -6.54
C LEU A 47 -13.51 3.59 -5.69
N ILE A 48 -12.26 3.70 -6.14
CA ILE A 48 -11.20 4.43 -5.45
C ILE A 48 -10.30 5.09 -6.48
N ARG A 49 -10.04 6.39 -6.36
CA ARG A 49 -9.11 7.10 -7.24
C ARG A 49 -7.98 7.74 -6.45
N PHE A 50 -6.78 7.68 -7.02
CA PHE A 50 -5.57 8.30 -6.47
C PHE A 50 -5.02 9.35 -7.45
N ASP A 51 -4.50 10.45 -6.93
CA ASP A 51 -3.71 11.38 -7.75
C ASP A 51 -2.28 10.83 -7.93
N ILE A 52 -1.92 10.56 -9.18
CA ILE A 52 -0.61 10.01 -9.56
C ILE A 52 0.34 11.07 -10.14
N SER A 53 -0.03 12.35 -10.08
CA SER A 53 0.74 13.47 -10.66
C SER A 53 2.18 13.53 -10.14
N GLN A 54 2.36 13.42 -8.82
CA GLN A 54 3.68 13.43 -8.18
C GLN A 54 4.52 12.21 -8.59
N ILE A 55 3.89 11.03 -8.69
CA ILE A 55 4.55 9.79 -9.11
C ILE A 55 5.03 9.94 -10.55
N SER A 56 4.15 10.37 -11.46
CA SER A 56 4.47 10.61 -12.87
C SER A 56 5.63 11.59 -13.04
N ALA A 57 5.59 12.73 -12.34
CA ALA A 57 6.68 13.71 -12.37
C ALA A 57 8.01 13.16 -11.84
N SER A 58 7.96 12.31 -10.80
CA SER A 58 9.14 11.69 -10.19
C SER A 58 9.72 10.55 -11.04
N ILE A 59 8.92 9.90 -11.85
CA ILE A 59 9.40 8.97 -12.89
C ILE A 59 10.04 9.76 -14.03
N GLY A 60 9.38 10.81 -14.52
CA GLY A 60 9.87 11.64 -15.62
C GLY A 60 11.20 12.33 -15.33
N ASN A 61 11.49 12.67 -14.07
CA ASN A 61 12.77 13.25 -13.64
C ASN A 61 13.83 12.22 -13.20
N GLY A 62 13.52 10.91 -13.26
CA GLY A 62 14.43 9.82 -12.91
C GLY A 62 14.65 9.60 -11.40
N THR A 63 13.83 10.19 -10.54
CA THR A 63 13.88 9.92 -9.08
C THR A 63 13.36 8.54 -8.74
N ILE A 64 12.27 8.13 -9.41
CA ILE A 64 11.68 6.79 -9.31
C ILE A 64 12.07 5.98 -10.54
N THR A 65 12.64 4.80 -10.34
CA THR A 65 13.07 3.90 -11.42
C THR A 65 12.61 2.48 -11.14
N ASN A 66 11.99 1.82 -12.14
CA ASN A 66 11.43 0.47 -12.03
C ASN A 66 10.55 0.25 -10.79
N PRO A 67 9.51 1.09 -10.57
CA PRO A 67 8.64 0.94 -9.41
C PRO A 67 7.71 -0.28 -9.51
N SER A 68 7.35 -0.81 -8.34
CA SER A 68 6.19 -1.67 -8.13
C SER A 68 5.13 -0.88 -7.39
N PHE A 69 3.86 -1.19 -7.65
CA PHE A 69 2.72 -0.48 -7.06
C PHE A 69 1.77 -1.44 -6.38
N PHE A 70 1.33 -1.08 -5.16
CA PHE A 70 0.40 -1.89 -4.39
C PHE A 70 -0.80 -1.06 -3.94
N LEU A 71 -2.00 -1.61 -4.12
CA LEU A 71 -3.24 -1.08 -3.54
C LEU A 71 -3.44 -1.72 -2.17
N ASN A 72 -3.40 -0.88 -1.13
CA ASN A 72 -3.58 -1.29 0.25
C ASN A 72 -4.98 -0.90 0.73
N LEU A 73 -5.74 -1.89 1.22
CA LEU A 73 -7.04 -1.70 1.87
C LEU A 73 -6.98 -2.37 3.24
N PHE A 74 -7.43 -1.65 4.26
CA PHE A 74 -7.35 -2.10 5.64
C PHE A 74 -8.71 -2.56 6.12
N ASP A 75 -8.77 -3.73 6.76
CA ASP A 75 -10.02 -4.32 7.22
C ASP A 75 -10.69 -3.43 8.27
N ALA A 76 -11.96 -3.19 8.04
CA ALA A 76 -12.83 -2.46 8.95
C ALA A 76 -13.93 -3.39 9.48
N LYS A 77 -13.50 -4.55 10.01
CA LYS A 77 -14.35 -5.57 10.64
C LYS A 77 -15.25 -6.29 9.62
N SER A 78 -14.64 -6.96 8.66
CA SER A 78 -15.34 -7.85 7.73
C SER A 78 -16.11 -8.97 8.47
N THR A 79 -17.21 -9.45 7.89
CA THR A 79 -18.11 -10.42 8.53
C THR A 79 -18.57 -11.53 7.58
N ASN A 80 -18.82 -12.71 8.15
CA ASN A 80 -19.36 -13.90 7.44
C ASN A 80 -18.53 -14.31 6.21
N LEU A 81 -17.21 -14.12 6.28
CA LEU A 81 -16.30 -14.41 5.18
C LEU A 81 -16.21 -15.91 4.88
N ALA A 82 -16.12 -16.25 3.60
CA ALA A 82 -15.81 -17.60 3.16
C ALA A 82 -14.37 -17.99 3.55
N THR A 83 -14.11 -19.29 3.64
CA THR A 83 -12.79 -19.84 4.01
C THR A 83 -11.68 -19.52 3.01
N SER A 84 -12.06 -19.29 1.75
CA SER A 84 -11.20 -18.83 0.66
C SER A 84 -12.03 -17.97 -0.29
N GLN A 85 -11.52 -16.78 -0.61
CA GLN A 85 -12.12 -15.90 -1.61
C GLN A 85 -11.04 -14.97 -2.20
N SER A 86 -11.37 -14.30 -3.30
CA SER A 86 -10.47 -13.35 -3.95
C SER A 86 -11.16 -12.03 -4.23
N LEU A 87 -10.41 -10.94 -4.09
CA LEU A 87 -10.77 -9.62 -4.58
C LEU A 87 -9.97 -9.31 -5.84
N PHE A 88 -10.60 -8.52 -6.70
CA PHE A 88 -10.03 -8.07 -7.96
C PHE A 88 -10.11 -6.56 -8.04
N ALA A 89 -9.08 -5.94 -8.62
CA ALA A 89 -9.07 -4.55 -8.98
C ALA A 89 -8.89 -4.39 -10.50
N TYR A 90 -9.64 -3.46 -11.08
CA TYR A 90 -9.57 -3.11 -12.50
C TYR A 90 -9.56 -1.59 -12.67
N PRO A 91 -8.94 -1.03 -13.71
CA PRO A 91 -9.05 0.40 -13.99
C PRO A 91 -10.43 0.74 -14.55
N VAL A 92 -11.08 1.71 -13.91
CA VAL A 92 -12.36 2.25 -14.34
C VAL A 92 -12.21 2.87 -15.73
N SER A 93 -13.19 2.68 -16.60
CA SER A 93 -13.14 3.16 -17.99
C SER A 93 -13.71 4.56 -18.21
N GLN A 94 -14.33 5.13 -17.18
CA GLN A 94 -15.07 6.39 -17.24
C GLN A 94 -14.93 7.20 -15.96
N SER A 95 -14.74 8.51 -16.08
CA SER A 95 -14.75 9.42 -14.94
C SER A 95 -16.07 9.40 -14.18
N TRP A 96 -16.04 9.70 -12.89
CA TRP A 96 -17.21 9.65 -12.03
C TRP A 96 -17.14 10.75 -10.95
N ILE A 97 -18.26 11.11 -10.37
CA ILE A 97 -18.37 12.11 -9.30
C ILE A 97 -18.58 11.39 -7.98
N MET A 98 -17.84 11.73 -6.92
CA MET A 98 -17.95 11.03 -5.64
C MET A 98 -19.33 11.16 -5.00
N GLY A 99 -19.95 12.34 -5.09
CA GLY A 99 -21.15 12.68 -4.35
C GLY A 99 -20.86 13.03 -2.89
N ASP A 100 -21.91 13.43 -2.18
CA ASP A 100 -21.90 13.87 -0.78
C ASP A 100 -22.83 13.05 0.11
N GLY A 101 -23.33 11.93 -0.39
CA GLY A 101 -24.27 11.05 0.30
C GLY A 101 -23.62 10.02 1.21
N ARG A 102 -24.43 9.51 2.14
CA ARG A 102 -24.11 8.39 3.03
C ARG A 102 -25.14 7.28 2.87
N SER A 103 -24.73 6.02 3.07
CA SER A 103 -25.61 4.86 2.92
C SER A 103 -26.84 4.88 3.85
N TYR A 104 -26.75 5.61 4.95
CA TYR A 104 -27.79 5.76 5.97
C TYR A 104 -28.59 7.08 5.88
N ASP A 105 -28.41 7.88 4.83
CA ASP A 105 -29.18 9.11 4.65
C ASP A 105 -30.68 8.84 4.48
N ASN A 106 -31.50 9.66 5.14
CA ASN A 106 -32.95 9.62 5.04
C ASN A 106 -33.54 11.04 5.05
N PRO A 107 -34.05 11.56 3.91
CA PRO A 107 -34.20 10.88 2.63
C PRO A 107 -32.84 10.53 1.99
N ARG A 108 -32.84 9.48 1.17
CA ARG A 108 -31.65 8.99 0.46
C ARG A 108 -31.04 10.09 -0.42
N THR A 109 -29.74 10.27 -0.31
CA THR A 109 -28.94 11.09 -1.24
C THR A 109 -28.66 10.31 -2.53
N THR A 110 -28.90 10.94 -3.67
CA THR A 110 -28.84 10.31 -5.00
C THR A 110 -27.88 10.99 -5.97
N GLU A 111 -27.20 12.05 -5.54
CA GLU A 111 -26.26 12.79 -6.36
C GLU A 111 -24.84 12.29 -6.13
N GLY A 112 -24.08 12.12 -7.21
CA GLY A 112 -22.82 11.38 -7.24
C GLY A 112 -22.95 9.96 -7.79
N ALA A 113 -21.81 9.29 -7.88
CA ALA A 113 -21.71 7.95 -8.43
C ALA A 113 -22.52 6.96 -7.59
N SER A 114 -23.26 6.12 -8.29
CA SER A 114 -24.09 5.07 -7.76
C SER A 114 -23.96 3.83 -8.66
N PHE A 115 -24.64 2.75 -8.28
CA PHE A 115 -24.59 1.54 -9.09
C PHE A 115 -25.19 1.74 -10.50
N ASN A 116 -26.15 2.66 -10.65
CA ASN A 116 -26.75 3.02 -11.92
C ASN A 116 -26.05 4.17 -12.64
N PHE A 117 -25.66 5.22 -11.90
CA PHE A 117 -25.19 6.49 -12.47
C PHE A 117 -23.74 6.77 -12.12
N ARG A 118 -23.02 7.48 -13.00
CA ARG A 118 -21.61 7.87 -12.75
C ARG A 118 -21.46 9.24 -12.11
N ASP A 119 -22.50 10.08 -12.17
CA ASP A 119 -22.48 11.49 -11.78
C ASP A 119 -23.65 11.89 -10.86
N GLY A 120 -24.79 11.21 -10.95
CA GLY A 120 -25.92 11.42 -10.05
C GLY A 120 -27.24 11.10 -10.73
N ALA A 121 -28.32 11.01 -9.94
CA ALA A 121 -29.65 10.78 -10.49
C ALA A 121 -30.19 11.99 -11.27
N SER A 122 -29.77 13.21 -10.92
CA SER A 122 -30.21 14.42 -11.61
C SER A 122 -29.58 14.57 -13.00
N ASP A 123 -28.29 14.29 -13.14
CA ASP A 123 -27.60 14.26 -14.43
C ASP A 123 -28.02 13.03 -15.26
N GLY A 124 -28.22 11.89 -14.59
CA GLY A 124 -28.80 10.69 -15.18
C GLY A 124 -27.88 9.93 -16.14
N THR A 125 -26.56 10.19 -16.10
CA THR A 125 -25.60 9.51 -16.98
C THR A 125 -25.31 8.10 -16.47
N LEU A 126 -25.66 7.10 -17.27
CA LEU A 126 -25.38 5.69 -16.99
C LEU A 126 -23.91 5.35 -17.27
N TRP A 127 -23.46 4.22 -16.71
CA TRP A 127 -22.18 3.62 -17.06
C TRP A 127 -22.24 3.01 -18.46
N GLU A 128 -21.32 3.40 -19.36
CA GLU A 128 -21.28 2.93 -20.76
C GLU A 128 -20.32 1.73 -21.04
N PRO A 129 -20.69 0.74 -21.88
CA PRO A 129 -21.99 0.57 -22.51
C PRO A 129 -23.08 0.41 -21.47
N SER A 130 -24.27 0.96 -21.72
CA SER A 130 -25.43 0.92 -20.82
C SER A 130 -26.00 -0.51 -20.65
N VAL A 131 -25.19 -1.40 -20.08
CA VAL A 131 -25.60 -2.75 -19.68
C VAL A 131 -26.25 -2.60 -18.32
N SER A 132 -27.54 -2.97 -18.24
CA SER A 132 -28.44 -2.79 -17.10
C SER A 132 -27.70 -2.84 -15.76
N ALA A 133 -27.63 -1.70 -15.06
CA ALA A 133 -27.19 -1.61 -13.67
C ALA A 133 -25.95 -2.49 -13.42
N SER A 134 -24.82 -2.11 -14.03
CA SER A 134 -23.59 -2.89 -13.90
C SER A 134 -22.64 -2.30 -12.87
N GLY A 135 -23.01 -1.27 -12.10
CA GLY A 135 -22.18 -0.77 -11.01
C GLY A 135 -20.76 -0.41 -11.41
N CYS A 136 -20.60 0.36 -12.50
CA CYS A 136 -19.34 0.72 -13.19
C CYS A 136 -18.96 -0.18 -14.38
N THR A 137 -18.14 0.39 -15.27
CA THR A 137 -17.47 -0.27 -16.38
C THR A 137 -15.96 -0.07 -16.24
N TRP A 138 -15.20 -1.10 -16.58
CA TRP A 138 -13.75 -1.15 -16.39
C TRP A 138 -13.07 -1.79 -17.59
N PHE A 139 -11.78 -1.53 -17.76
CA PHE A 139 -10.98 -2.29 -18.71
C PHE A 139 -10.69 -3.67 -18.15
N SER A 140 -10.77 -4.69 -19.01
CA SER A 140 -10.50 -6.09 -18.66
C SER A 140 -9.52 -6.71 -19.65
N GLY A 141 -8.85 -7.78 -19.23
CA GLY A 141 -7.87 -8.50 -20.04
C GLY A 141 -6.45 -8.32 -19.51
N SER A 142 -5.48 -8.82 -20.28
CA SER A 142 -4.07 -8.85 -19.86
C SER A 142 -3.55 -7.44 -19.55
N GLY A 143 -3.01 -7.26 -18.34
CA GLY A 143 -2.46 -6.00 -17.83
C GLY A 143 -3.49 -5.01 -17.29
N TYR A 144 -4.78 -5.37 -17.23
CA TYR A 144 -5.86 -4.54 -16.66
C TYR A 144 -6.51 -5.16 -15.42
N GLU A 145 -5.97 -6.28 -14.93
CA GLU A 145 -6.53 -7.02 -13.80
C GLU A 145 -5.43 -7.23 -12.76
N ALA A 146 -5.77 -6.88 -11.52
CA ALA A 146 -5.02 -7.23 -10.34
C ALA A 146 -5.92 -8.07 -9.43
N SER A 147 -5.35 -8.99 -8.67
CA SER A 147 -6.12 -9.81 -7.75
C SER A 147 -5.32 -10.14 -6.49
N GLN A 148 -6.06 -10.38 -5.41
CA GLN A 148 -5.51 -10.91 -4.18
C GLN A 148 -6.48 -11.94 -3.61
N SER A 149 -5.95 -13.13 -3.35
CA SER A 149 -6.65 -14.19 -2.64
C SER A 149 -6.32 -14.14 -1.16
N PHE A 150 -7.31 -14.40 -0.33
CA PHE A 150 -7.13 -14.49 1.12
C PHE A 150 -8.00 -15.59 1.70
N GLY A 151 -7.50 -16.18 2.79
CA GLY A 151 -8.24 -17.12 3.60
C GLY A 151 -9.02 -16.43 4.72
N HIS A 152 -9.55 -17.22 5.65
CA HIS A 152 -10.29 -16.72 6.81
C HIS A 152 -9.47 -15.90 7.82
N ASN A 153 -8.13 -15.87 7.72
CA ASN A 153 -7.24 -15.21 8.69
C ASN A 153 -6.54 -13.95 8.15
N THR A 154 -6.56 -13.71 6.84
CA THR A 154 -5.91 -12.54 6.22
C THR A 154 -7.00 -11.54 5.89
N ILE A 155 -6.96 -10.36 6.50
CA ILE A 155 -8.03 -9.37 6.44
C ILE A 155 -7.62 -8.11 5.68
N ASP A 156 -6.35 -7.69 5.81
CA ASP A 156 -5.81 -6.57 5.05
C ASP A 156 -5.42 -7.01 3.63
N VAL A 157 -5.64 -6.10 2.68
CA VAL A 157 -5.33 -6.26 1.26
C VAL A 157 -4.08 -5.45 0.96
N ARG A 158 -3.12 -6.05 0.27
CA ARG A 158 -1.94 -5.44 -0.36
C ARG A 158 -1.80 -6.05 -1.75
N MET A 159 -2.60 -5.53 -2.68
CA MET A 159 -2.77 -6.08 -4.02
C MET A 159 -1.76 -5.45 -4.98
N ASP A 160 -0.99 -6.27 -5.72
CA ASP A 160 -0.08 -5.77 -6.75
C ASP A 160 -0.88 -5.22 -7.95
N VAL A 161 -0.81 -3.91 -8.18
CA VAL A 161 -1.50 -3.19 -9.25
C VAL A 161 -0.51 -2.59 -10.26
N THR A 162 0.72 -3.11 -10.30
CA THR A 162 1.82 -2.55 -11.10
C THR A 162 1.46 -2.42 -12.59
N ASP A 163 0.84 -3.44 -13.18
CA ASP A 163 0.47 -3.42 -14.59
C ASP A 163 -0.57 -2.33 -14.91
N ILE A 164 -1.59 -2.19 -14.06
CA ILE A 164 -2.64 -1.16 -14.21
C ILE A 164 -2.02 0.23 -14.09
N MET A 165 -1.16 0.44 -13.10
CA MET A 165 -0.45 1.71 -12.89
C MET A 165 0.43 2.08 -14.07
N ASN A 166 1.14 1.12 -14.65
CA ASN A 166 1.95 1.35 -15.85
C ASN A 166 1.07 1.82 -17.03
N LYS A 167 -0.14 1.27 -17.21
CA LYS A 167 -1.07 1.73 -18.25
C LYS A 167 -1.51 3.18 -18.08
N TRP A 168 -1.74 3.62 -16.84
CA TRP A 168 -2.05 5.02 -16.54
C TRP A 168 -0.84 5.94 -16.76
N LEU A 169 0.34 5.53 -16.30
CA LEU A 169 1.58 6.30 -16.44
C LEU A 169 2.03 6.44 -17.90
N GLU A 170 1.79 5.42 -18.72
CA GLU A 170 2.02 5.44 -20.18
C GLU A 170 0.94 6.23 -20.94
N GLY A 171 -0.18 6.57 -20.30
CA GLY A 171 -1.32 7.22 -20.94
C GLY A 171 -2.11 6.32 -21.90
N THR A 172 -1.99 4.99 -21.77
CA THR A 172 -2.76 4.03 -22.58
C THR A 172 -4.24 4.07 -22.23
N VAL A 173 -4.55 4.26 -20.95
CA VAL A 173 -5.92 4.48 -20.44
C VAL A 173 -5.91 5.65 -19.46
N ALA A 174 -7.03 6.35 -19.32
CA ALA A 174 -7.17 7.45 -18.37
C ALA A 174 -7.17 6.93 -16.92
N ASN A 175 -6.64 7.74 -16.00
CA ASN A 175 -6.73 7.45 -14.57
C ASN A 175 -8.09 7.93 -14.02
N ASP A 176 -9.08 7.05 -14.10
CA ASP A 176 -10.39 7.22 -13.45
C ASP A 176 -10.53 6.38 -12.17
N GLY A 177 -9.42 5.86 -11.66
CA GLY A 177 -9.36 5.05 -10.45
C GLY A 177 -9.60 3.56 -10.68
N PHE A 178 -9.61 2.83 -9.58
CA PHE A 178 -9.87 1.39 -9.51
C PHE A 178 -11.33 1.12 -9.20
N ILE A 179 -11.86 0.03 -9.75
CA ILE A 179 -13.00 -0.68 -9.19
C ILE A 179 -12.48 -1.91 -8.44
N VAL A 180 -12.87 -2.07 -7.18
CA VAL A 180 -12.57 -3.23 -6.34
C VAL A 180 -13.84 -4.05 -6.16
N LYS A 181 -13.77 -5.33 -6.52
CA LYS A 181 -14.94 -6.23 -6.56
C LYS A 181 -14.56 -7.71 -6.48
N ARG A 182 -15.56 -8.58 -6.30
CA ARG A 182 -15.40 -10.04 -6.44
C ARG A 182 -15.34 -10.44 -7.92
N SER A 183 -14.98 -11.70 -8.22
CA SER A 183 -14.97 -12.16 -9.62
C SER A 183 -16.37 -12.05 -10.24
N GLY A 184 -16.46 -11.50 -11.45
CA GLY A 184 -17.74 -11.23 -12.11
C GLY A 184 -17.54 -10.36 -13.34
N SER A 185 -18.54 -10.33 -14.22
CA SER A 185 -18.52 -9.55 -15.45
C SER A 185 -19.41 -8.31 -15.35
N VAL A 186 -19.27 -7.40 -16.31
CA VAL A 186 -20.31 -6.40 -16.59
C VAL A 186 -21.64 -7.13 -16.80
N GLY A 187 -22.72 -6.60 -16.23
CA GLY A 187 -24.06 -7.21 -16.18
C GLY A 187 -24.23 -8.39 -15.22
N ASN A 188 -23.13 -8.93 -14.64
CA ASN A 188 -23.15 -10.03 -13.67
C ASN A 188 -23.99 -11.26 -14.07
N LEU A 189 -24.03 -11.58 -15.37
CA LEU A 189 -24.90 -12.62 -15.93
C LEU A 189 -24.33 -14.05 -15.80
N ASN A 190 -23.10 -14.20 -15.33
CA ASN A 190 -22.43 -15.50 -15.24
C ASN A 190 -22.69 -16.16 -13.87
N PRO A 191 -23.54 -17.22 -13.80
CA PRO A 191 -23.87 -17.88 -12.54
C PRO A 191 -22.71 -18.67 -11.94
N ASN A 192 -21.61 -18.87 -12.68
CA ASN A 192 -20.41 -19.53 -12.20
C ASN A 192 -19.36 -18.55 -11.67
N SER A 193 -19.64 -17.24 -11.68
CA SER A 193 -18.76 -16.21 -11.09
C SER A 193 -19.14 -15.92 -9.64
N ASP A 194 -18.22 -15.35 -8.87
CA ASP A 194 -18.49 -15.06 -7.45
C ASP A 194 -19.61 -14.03 -7.29
N GLU A 195 -19.72 -13.04 -8.16
CA GLU A 195 -20.81 -12.07 -8.09
C GLU A 195 -22.14 -12.65 -8.59
N GLY A 196 -22.13 -13.56 -9.58
CA GLY A 196 -23.36 -14.04 -10.24
C GLY A 196 -23.92 -15.35 -9.67
N SER A 197 -23.14 -16.08 -8.88
CA SER A 197 -23.57 -17.32 -8.22
C SER A 197 -24.46 -17.07 -7.00
N THR A 198 -25.10 -18.12 -6.48
CA THR A 198 -25.87 -18.08 -5.21
C THR A 198 -25.04 -18.42 -3.97
N THR A 199 -23.74 -18.68 -4.12
CA THR A 199 -22.84 -18.92 -2.98
C THR A 199 -22.70 -17.68 -2.10
N ARG A 200 -22.85 -17.82 -0.79
CA ARG A 200 -22.67 -16.69 0.14
C ARG A 200 -21.18 -16.46 0.42
N PHE A 201 -20.71 -15.24 0.19
CA PHE A 201 -19.30 -14.84 0.42
C PHE A 201 -19.12 -13.79 1.54
N GLY A 202 -20.22 -13.36 2.15
CA GLY A 202 -20.21 -12.40 3.26
C GLY A 202 -19.93 -10.96 2.82
N ASN A 203 -19.49 -10.16 3.79
CA ASN A 203 -19.20 -8.74 3.61
C ASN A 203 -17.74 -8.44 3.91
N LEU A 204 -17.06 -7.88 2.92
CA LEU A 204 -15.73 -7.31 3.09
C LEU A 204 -15.90 -5.82 3.33
N SER A 205 -15.39 -5.36 4.46
CA SER A 205 -15.48 -3.96 4.88
C SER A 205 -14.08 -3.40 5.01
N PHE A 206 -13.83 -2.27 4.36
CA PHE A 206 -12.55 -1.56 4.41
C PHE A 206 -12.77 -0.14 4.87
N PHE A 207 -11.77 0.47 5.48
CA PHE A 207 -11.85 1.89 5.79
C PHE A 207 -11.84 2.74 4.51
N SER A 208 -12.65 3.80 4.51
CA SER A 208 -12.76 4.81 3.45
C SER A 208 -11.72 5.93 3.61
N SER A 209 -11.60 6.81 2.63
CA SER A 209 -10.87 8.08 2.74
C SER A 209 -11.42 8.97 3.85
N ASP A 210 -12.74 8.94 4.10
CA ASP A 210 -13.43 9.69 5.16
C ASP A 210 -13.45 8.94 6.52
N THR A 211 -12.60 7.93 6.70
CA THR A 211 -12.64 7.05 7.88
C THR A 211 -12.38 7.75 9.23
N HIS A 212 -11.73 8.93 9.25
CA HIS A 212 -11.21 9.57 10.47
C HIS A 212 -10.30 8.65 11.31
N THR A 213 -9.81 7.58 10.71
CA THR A 213 -8.82 6.67 11.25
C THR A 213 -7.51 6.80 10.48
N LYS A 214 -6.59 5.95 10.91
CA LYS A 214 -5.22 5.84 10.47
C LYS A 214 -5.06 4.95 9.24
N TYR A 215 -6.16 4.36 8.78
CA TYR A 215 -6.15 3.27 7.82
C TYR A 215 -6.92 3.59 6.53
N PRO A 216 -6.85 4.81 5.95
CA PRO A 216 -7.50 5.06 4.67
C PRO A 216 -6.88 4.20 3.55
N PRO A 217 -7.58 3.99 2.42
CA PRO A 217 -7.02 3.33 1.26
C PRO A 217 -5.74 4.03 0.79
N THR A 218 -4.69 3.26 0.52
CA THR A 218 -3.41 3.80 0.06
C THR A 218 -2.89 3.11 -1.18
N LEU A 219 -2.33 3.90 -2.09
CA LEU A 219 -1.50 3.44 -3.19
C LEU A 219 -0.04 3.54 -2.74
N GLU A 220 0.60 2.40 -2.54
CA GLU A 220 2.00 2.27 -2.16
C GLU A 220 2.87 2.14 -3.40
N THR A 221 3.82 3.05 -3.58
CA THR A 221 4.84 3.01 -4.61
C THR A 221 6.17 2.56 -4.01
N VAL A 222 6.76 1.50 -4.56
CA VAL A 222 7.98 0.88 -4.06
C VAL A 222 9.03 0.85 -5.16
N TRP A 223 10.21 1.40 -4.92
CA TRP A 223 11.34 1.30 -5.87
C TRP A 223 12.67 1.18 -5.13
N ASP A 224 13.70 0.69 -5.81
CA ASP A 224 15.05 0.69 -5.22
C ASP A 224 15.68 2.08 -5.38
N ASP A 225 15.88 2.79 -4.28
CA ASP A 225 16.58 4.09 -4.23
C ASP A 225 18.00 3.96 -3.67
N SER A 226 18.48 2.74 -3.47
CA SER A 226 19.75 2.50 -2.83
C SER A 226 20.91 3.03 -3.66
N ARG A 227 21.87 3.65 -2.99
CA ARG A 227 23.10 4.18 -3.60
C ARG A 227 24.31 3.65 -2.87
N TRP A 228 25.33 3.27 -3.63
CA TRP A 228 26.54 2.68 -3.06
C TRP A 228 27.79 3.43 -3.51
N SER A 229 28.39 4.18 -2.58
CA SER A 229 29.63 4.92 -2.80
C SER A 229 30.44 4.95 -1.51
N THR A 230 31.23 3.91 -1.25
CA THR A 230 31.96 3.71 0.01
C THR A 230 33.07 4.72 0.28
N GLY A 231 33.63 5.35 -0.76
CA GLY A 231 34.79 6.23 -0.62
C GLY A 231 35.99 5.48 -0.03
N SER A 232 36.46 5.92 1.14
CA SER A 232 37.57 5.29 1.87
C SER A 232 37.13 4.37 3.02
N LEU A 233 35.83 4.09 3.16
CA LEU A 233 35.32 3.20 4.20
C LEU A 233 35.74 1.76 3.93
N SER A 234 36.09 1.03 4.98
CA SER A 234 36.37 -0.41 4.90
C SER A 234 35.11 -1.25 5.11
N PRO A 235 35.04 -2.46 4.54
CA PRO A 235 33.96 -3.40 4.81
C PRO A 235 33.98 -3.89 6.26
N LEU A 236 32.81 -4.23 6.79
CA LEU A 236 32.71 -5.20 7.88
C LEU A 236 33.11 -6.59 7.36
N SER A 237 34.02 -7.26 8.08
CA SER A 237 34.38 -8.64 7.75
C SER A 237 33.22 -9.59 8.10
N GLN A 238 33.24 -10.81 7.57
CA GLN A 238 32.20 -11.79 7.89
C GLN A 238 32.16 -12.12 9.39
N THR A 239 33.32 -12.25 10.03
CA THR A 239 33.44 -12.40 11.48
C THR A 239 32.93 -11.17 12.24
N ASP A 240 33.17 -9.97 11.73
CA ASP A 240 32.62 -8.75 12.35
C ASP A 240 31.08 -8.71 12.30
N ILE A 241 30.49 -9.31 11.26
CA ILE A 241 29.04 -9.37 11.05
C ILE A 241 28.41 -10.35 12.05
N GLU A 242 29.04 -11.51 12.29
CA GLU A 242 28.54 -12.50 13.27
C GLU A 242 28.35 -11.90 14.67
N ASP A 243 29.26 -11.05 15.13
CA ASP A 243 29.22 -10.38 16.44
C ASP A 243 29.10 -8.85 16.31
N MET A 244 28.23 -8.38 15.43
CA MET A 244 28.03 -6.94 15.21
C MET A 244 27.14 -6.29 16.27
N VAL A 245 27.36 -4.99 16.50
CA VAL A 245 26.42 -4.08 17.17
C VAL A 245 26.02 -2.98 16.19
N VAL A 246 24.72 -2.68 16.13
CA VAL A 246 24.18 -1.59 15.30
C VAL A 246 23.73 -0.42 16.16
N TYR A 247 23.97 0.79 15.70
CA TYR A 247 23.42 1.99 16.32
C TYR A 247 23.19 3.12 15.33
N MET A 248 22.28 4.03 15.67
CA MET A 248 21.99 5.18 14.84
C MET A 248 22.81 6.41 15.23
N LYS A 249 23.27 7.16 14.22
CA LYS A 249 23.98 8.43 14.43
C LYS A 249 23.05 9.60 14.14
N GLY A 250 22.76 10.41 15.15
CA GLY A 250 21.92 11.61 14.98
C GLY A 250 20.44 11.31 14.75
N LEU A 251 19.95 10.19 15.29
CA LEU A 251 18.51 9.96 15.43
C LEU A 251 17.93 11.03 16.35
N ARG A 252 16.98 11.81 15.84
CA ARG A 252 16.22 12.79 16.62
C ARG A 252 14.96 12.11 17.16
N PRO A 253 14.46 12.52 18.33
CA PRO A 253 13.20 11.99 18.84
C PRO A 253 12.01 12.36 17.94
N GLU A 254 12.10 13.49 17.22
CA GLU A 254 11.00 14.05 16.45
C GLU A 254 11.45 14.50 15.06
N TYR A 255 10.57 14.29 14.08
CA TYR A 255 10.73 14.73 12.69
C TYR A 255 9.40 15.27 12.16
N LYS A 256 9.45 16.36 11.41
CA LYS A 256 8.24 16.96 10.82
C LYS A 256 7.64 16.07 9.73
N GLU A 257 6.33 16.05 9.62
CA GLU A 257 5.59 15.47 8.51
C GLU A 257 6.04 16.07 7.17
N ASN A 258 5.78 15.36 6.07
CA ASN A 258 6.14 15.77 4.71
C ASN A 258 7.64 16.02 4.47
N SER A 259 8.50 15.66 5.43
CA SER A 259 9.94 15.83 5.30
C SER A 259 10.62 14.58 4.77
N LYS A 260 11.62 14.78 3.91
CA LYS A 260 12.50 13.72 3.41
C LYS A 260 13.74 13.65 4.29
N ILE A 261 13.83 12.59 5.09
CA ILE A 261 14.85 12.45 6.13
C ILE A 261 15.88 11.40 5.74
N LYS A 262 17.15 11.70 6.00
CA LYS A 262 18.27 10.77 5.87
C LYS A 262 18.66 10.27 7.25
N PHE A 263 18.47 8.98 7.49
CA PHE A 263 18.86 8.29 8.72
C PHE A 263 20.23 7.64 8.54
N ARG A 264 21.10 7.76 9.54
CA ARG A 264 22.46 7.19 9.53
C ARG A 264 22.51 5.97 10.43
N LEU A 265 22.93 4.85 9.86
CA LEU A 265 23.12 3.59 10.56
C LEU A 265 24.61 3.25 10.59
N VAL A 266 25.10 2.81 11.74
CA VAL A 266 26.47 2.34 11.92
C VAL A 266 26.43 0.91 12.45
N GLY A 267 26.99 -0.01 11.68
CA GLY A 267 27.37 -1.34 12.16
C GLY A 267 28.84 -1.33 12.56
N ARG A 268 29.17 -1.91 13.71
CA ARG A 268 30.56 -2.12 14.14
C ARG A 268 30.73 -3.48 14.80
N ALA A 269 31.93 -4.03 14.70
CA ALA A 269 32.32 -5.20 15.47
C ALA A 269 32.20 -4.92 16.97
N ARG A 270 31.65 -5.86 17.75
CA ARG A 270 31.57 -5.76 19.21
C ARG A 270 32.96 -5.78 19.86
N PHE A 271 33.86 -6.58 19.31
CA PHE A 271 35.22 -6.78 19.82
C PHE A 271 36.25 -6.53 18.72
N PRO A 272 36.53 -5.26 18.36
CA PRO A 272 37.51 -4.96 17.32
C PRO A 272 38.92 -5.37 17.75
N GLU A 273 39.72 -5.88 16.82
CA GLU A 273 41.13 -6.18 17.06
C GLU A 273 41.91 -4.91 17.45
N ALA A 274 42.80 -5.06 18.43
CA ALA A 274 43.69 -3.97 18.84
C ALA A 274 44.70 -3.69 17.72
N THR A 275 44.73 -2.46 17.23
CA THR A 275 45.66 -2.00 16.20
C THR A 275 46.51 -0.85 16.74
N TYR A 276 47.74 -0.72 16.23
CA TYR A 276 48.62 0.42 16.52
C TYR A 276 48.22 1.64 15.66
N ALA A 277 46.97 2.10 15.83
CA ALA A 277 46.44 3.27 15.14
C ALA A 277 46.19 4.42 16.12
N THR A 278 46.34 5.66 15.65
CA THR A 278 46.08 6.87 16.45
C THR A 278 44.60 7.14 16.68
N THR A 279 43.71 6.45 15.95
CA THR A 279 42.26 6.51 16.12
C THR A 279 41.75 5.17 16.64
N PRO A 280 40.93 5.14 17.71
CA PRO A 280 40.28 3.92 18.16
C PRO A 280 39.52 3.21 17.04
N ALA A 281 39.70 1.89 16.90
CA ALA A 281 39.02 1.08 15.89
C ALA A 281 37.47 1.23 15.94
N ASN A 282 36.93 1.44 17.16
CA ASN A 282 35.52 1.70 17.41
C ASN A 282 34.95 3.00 16.81
N LEU A 283 35.82 3.96 16.47
CA LEU A 283 35.41 5.23 15.84
C LEU A 283 35.50 5.16 14.31
N SER A 284 36.14 4.12 13.76
CA SER A 284 36.17 3.89 12.32
C SER A 284 34.80 3.37 11.87
N VAL A 285 34.18 4.10 10.94
CA VAL A 285 32.91 3.68 10.34
C VAL A 285 33.21 2.68 9.24
N LYS A 286 32.54 1.53 9.30
CA LYS A 286 32.60 0.50 8.26
C LYS A 286 31.28 0.44 7.50
N TYR A 287 31.32 -0.05 6.27
CA TYR A 287 30.11 -0.25 5.48
C TYR A 287 29.53 -1.67 5.69
N LEU A 288 28.20 -1.76 5.66
CA LEU A 288 27.44 -3.01 5.72
C LEU A 288 27.48 -3.73 4.36
N PRO A 289 27.13 -5.02 4.29
CA PRO A 289 26.99 -5.73 3.01
C PRO A 289 26.10 -4.99 2.00
N SER A 290 26.63 -4.77 0.79
CA SER A 290 25.95 -4.04 -0.28
C SER A 290 24.78 -4.85 -0.84
N GLY A 291 23.59 -4.25 -0.91
CA GLY A 291 22.41 -4.85 -1.57
C GLY A 291 21.69 -5.95 -0.77
N SER A 292 22.26 -6.37 0.37
CA SER A 292 21.74 -7.40 1.27
C SER A 292 21.54 -6.90 2.71
N SER A 293 21.53 -5.58 2.90
CA SER A 293 21.20 -4.93 4.17
C SER A 293 19.92 -4.12 4.00
N PHE A 294 18.97 -4.30 4.92
CA PHE A 294 17.62 -3.76 4.84
C PHE A 294 17.19 -3.09 6.14
N TYR A 295 16.31 -2.11 6.06
CA TYR A 295 15.59 -1.55 7.19
C TYR A 295 14.11 -1.95 7.15
N SER A 296 13.43 -1.87 8.28
CA SER A 296 11.99 -2.05 8.40
C SER A 296 11.45 -0.99 9.35
N ILE A 297 10.23 -0.52 9.07
CA ILE A 297 9.52 0.44 9.91
C ILE A 297 8.26 -0.20 10.43
N LYS A 298 8.09 -0.19 11.74
CA LYS A 298 6.88 -0.61 12.43
C LYS A 298 6.23 0.53 13.17
N ASP A 299 4.92 0.48 13.30
CA ASP A 299 4.21 1.28 14.29
C ASP A 299 4.63 0.81 15.69
N ALA A 300 5.06 1.73 16.56
CA ALA A 300 5.57 1.36 17.88
C ALA A 300 4.47 0.91 18.86
N GLU A 301 3.20 1.26 18.60
CA GLU A 301 2.07 0.92 19.47
C GLU A 301 1.35 -0.34 18.99
N THR A 302 1.13 -0.46 17.68
CA THR A 302 0.38 -1.61 17.11
C THR A 302 1.26 -2.74 16.61
N ASP A 303 2.59 -2.56 16.55
CA ASP A 303 3.56 -3.47 15.92
C ASP A 303 3.30 -3.76 14.42
N ASP A 304 2.39 -3.00 13.79
CA ASP A 304 2.07 -3.11 12.36
C ASP A 304 3.30 -2.77 11.52
N VAL A 305 3.63 -3.63 10.55
CA VAL A 305 4.73 -3.39 9.61
C VAL A 305 4.27 -2.42 8.53
N ILE A 306 4.85 -1.22 8.54
CA ILE A 306 4.57 -0.16 7.56
C ILE A 306 5.49 -0.29 6.36
N VAL A 307 6.78 -0.53 6.61
CA VAL A 307 7.78 -0.78 5.58
C VAL A 307 8.41 -2.14 5.85
N PRO A 308 8.09 -3.17 5.05
CA PRO A 308 8.70 -4.48 5.20
C PRO A 308 10.14 -4.51 4.66
N PHE A 309 10.87 -5.57 5.02
CA PHE A 309 12.15 -5.87 4.38
C PHE A 309 11.94 -6.23 2.91
N GLY A 310 12.62 -5.53 2.00
CA GLY A 310 12.50 -5.75 0.57
C GLY A 310 13.37 -4.82 -0.27
N THR A 311 13.20 -4.84 -1.59
CA THR A 311 13.94 -3.98 -2.53
C THR A 311 13.71 -2.48 -2.22
N GLY A 312 12.52 -2.13 -1.75
CA GLY A 312 12.16 -0.78 -1.31
C GLY A 312 12.78 -0.34 0.01
N SER A 313 13.49 -1.19 0.74
CA SER A 313 14.04 -0.86 2.05
C SER A 313 15.52 -1.20 2.20
N ARG A 314 16.25 -1.21 1.08
CA ARG A 314 17.71 -1.40 1.06
C ARG A 314 18.44 -0.24 1.73
N ILE A 315 19.48 -0.58 2.48
CA ILE A 315 20.39 0.38 3.10
C ILE A 315 21.44 0.80 2.06
N SER A 316 21.66 2.11 1.96
CA SER A 316 22.66 2.77 1.11
C SER A 316 23.97 3.01 1.86
N CYS A 317 25.02 3.35 1.13
CA CYS A 317 26.31 3.78 1.67
C CYS A 317 26.87 4.99 0.90
N ASP A 318 27.37 5.99 1.62
CA ASP A 318 28.18 7.09 1.07
C ASP A 318 29.56 7.15 1.75
N SER A 319 30.38 8.15 1.42
CA SER A 319 31.73 8.31 1.98
C SER A 319 31.78 8.56 3.50
N ILE A 320 30.64 8.75 4.16
CA ILE A 320 30.52 8.99 5.60
C ILE A 320 30.03 7.73 6.33
N GLY A 321 29.21 6.90 5.68
CA GLY A 321 28.72 5.65 6.25
C GLY A 321 27.39 5.18 5.67
N ASN A 322 26.81 4.16 6.30
CA ASN A 322 25.53 3.60 5.88
C ASN A 322 24.37 4.55 6.21
N PHE A 323 23.37 4.57 5.34
CA PHE A 323 22.19 5.41 5.51
C PHE A 323 20.99 4.85 4.75
N PHE A 324 19.81 5.30 5.11
CA PHE A 324 18.61 5.14 4.29
C PHE A 324 17.81 6.44 4.31
N ARG A 325 16.87 6.58 3.39
CA ARG A 325 15.98 7.74 3.32
C ARG A 325 14.54 7.30 3.55
N LEU A 326 13.80 8.11 4.28
CA LEU A 326 12.35 8.00 4.38
C LEU A 326 11.72 9.28 3.85
N ASP A 327 10.63 9.13 3.11
CA ASP A 327 9.67 10.20 2.91
C ASP A 327 8.62 10.07 3.99
N LEU A 328 8.53 11.06 4.88
CA LEU A 328 7.54 11.05 5.95
C LEU A 328 6.17 11.52 5.46
N ASN A 329 6.01 11.83 4.17
CA ASN A 329 4.71 11.95 3.55
C ASN A 329 4.01 10.58 3.55
N GLY A 330 2.84 10.50 4.18
CA GLY A 330 2.13 9.23 4.42
C GLY A 330 2.23 8.69 5.85
N TYR A 331 3.18 9.17 6.64
CA TYR A 331 3.28 8.82 8.05
C TYR A 331 2.39 9.74 8.87
N GLN A 332 1.71 9.17 9.86
CA GLN A 332 0.79 9.93 10.69
C GLN A 332 1.53 10.78 11.71
N PRO A 333 1.13 12.05 11.86
CA PRO A 333 1.65 12.89 12.90
C PRO A 333 1.23 12.35 14.28
N GLU A 334 2.01 12.72 15.29
CA GLU A 334 1.85 12.37 16.69
C GLU A 334 1.98 10.87 17.02
N ARG A 335 2.54 10.06 16.11
CA ARG A 335 2.83 8.63 16.34
C ARG A 335 4.32 8.31 16.41
N TYR A 336 4.63 7.26 17.15
CA TYR A 336 5.96 6.69 17.27
C TYR A 336 6.14 5.52 16.30
N TYR A 337 7.30 5.49 15.66
CA TYR A 337 7.70 4.45 14.72
C TYR A 337 8.99 3.79 15.21
N ARG A 338 9.04 2.45 15.15
CA ARG A 338 10.21 1.63 15.51
C ARG A 338 10.99 1.24 14.25
N LEU A 339 12.31 1.25 14.39
CA LEU A 339 13.28 0.91 13.35
C LEU A 339 13.90 -0.45 13.63
N GLU A 340 13.75 -1.37 12.68
CA GLU A 340 14.36 -2.70 12.70
C GLU A 340 15.31 -2.87 11.50
N TYR A 341 16.33 -3.71 11.64
CA TYR A 341 17.30 -3.95 10.57
C TYR A 341 17.49 -5.44 10.32
N ARG A 342 17.69 -5.79 9.05
CA ARG A 342 18.10 -7.12 8.61
C ARG A 342 19.39 -7.01 7.82
N ILE A 343 20.44 -7.70 8.25
CA ILE A 343 21.75 -7.63 7.63
C ILE A 343 22.15 -9.05 7.23
N GLN A 344 22.32 -9.25 5.92
CA GLN A 344 22.65 -10.54 5.34
C GLN A 344 24.02 -10.46 4.65
N SER A 345 24.84 -11.48 4.86
CA SER A 345 26.18 -11.61 4.26
C SER A 345 26.48 -13.06 3.90
N GLY A 346 27.37 -13.27 2.93
CA GLY A 346 27.75 -14.61 2.46
C GLY A 346 26.70 -15.24 1.55
N SER A 347 26.84 -16.55 1.32
CA SER A 347 25.91 -17.34 0.51
C SER A 347 26.00 -18.83 0.86
N GLY A 348 24.88 -19.56 0.75
CA GLY A 348 24.87 -21.00 0.98
C GLY A 348 25.11 -21.35 2.44
N VAL A 349 26.05 -22.25 2.73
CA VAL A 349 26.34 -22.71 4.10
C VAL A 349 27.03 -21.63 4.94
N GLU A 350 27.65 -20.64 4.29
CA GLU A 350 28.33 -19.50 4.95
C GLU A 350 27.42 -18.25 5.02
N GLU A 351 26.12 -18.40 4.77
CA GLU A 351 25.18 -17.30 4.89
C GLU A 351 24.96 -16.92 6.36
N THR A 352 25.14 -15.64 6.66
CA THR A 352 24.80 -15.02 7.93
C THR A 352 23.62 -14.08 7.69
N ASP A 353 22.49 -14.32 8.34
CA ASP A 353 21.29 -13.47 8.29
C ASP A 353 20.88 -13.07 9.71
N GLN A 354 21.01 -11.78 10.01
CA GLN A 354 20.80 -11.25 11.35
C GLN A 354 19.72 -10.18 11.38
N PHE A 355 18.92 -10.22 12.44
CA PHE A 355 17.86 -9.26 12.71
C PHE A 355 18.20 -8.45 13.96
N PHE A 356 18.07 -7.14 13.86
CA PHE A 356 18.36 -6.20 14.94
C PHE A 356 17.12 -5.38 15.27
N ASP A 357 16.66 -5.49 16.51
CA ASP A 357 15.68 -4.61 17.15
C ASP A 357 16.29 -4.06 18.43
N GLU A 358 16.97 -2.92 18.29
CA GLU A 358 17.65 -2.23 19.40
C GLU A 358 16.75 -1.18 20.07
N GLY A 359 15.43 -1.17 19.75
CA GLY A 359 14.47 -0.22 20.32
C GLY A 359 14.61 1.22 19.80
N PHE A 360 15.22 1.43 18.61
CA PHE A 360 15.29 2.76 18.01
C PHE A 360 13.90 3.23 17.58
N THR A 361 13.47 4.37 18.12
CA THR A 361 12.17 4.97 17.80
C THR A 361 12.31 6.44 17.42
N PHE A 362 11.36 6.92 16.61
CA PHE A 362 11.17 8.34 16.32
C PHE A 362 9.69 8.67 16.22
N LYS A 363 9.35 9.93 16.46
CA LYS A 363 8.00 10.46 16.34
C LYS A 363 7.89 11.34 15.08
N VAL A 364 6.77 11.24 14.37
CA VAL A 364 6.41 12.22 13.34
C VAL A 364 5.55 13.31 13.99
N THR A 365 5.85 14.58 13.73
CA THR A 365 5.13 15.73 14.27
C THR A 365 4.60 16.61 13.14
N GLN A 366 3.60 17.44 13.43
CA GLN A 366 3.07 18.41 12.47
C GLN A 366 4.08 19.50 12.05
#